data_AF-A0A0J7IWN7-F1
#
_entry.id   AF-A0A0J7IWN7-F1
#
_cell.length_a   1.000
_cell.length_b   1.000
_cell.length_c   1.000
_cell.angle_alpha   90.00
_cell.angle_beta   90.00
_cell.angle_gamma   90.00
#
_symmetry.space_group_name_H-M   'P 1'
#
loop_
_entity.id
_entity.type
_entity.pdbx_description
1 polymer ?
#
loop_
_entity_poly.entity_id
_entity_poly.type
_entity_poly.pdbx_seq_one_letter_code
_entity_poly.pdbx_strand_id
1 'polypeptide(L)'
;MDLSQWVQNILKDVKVDLTDEFDRNFERKGFFDQKWKQTKIPNRIGSLMMRSGNLRNSINSRIEGDRIIFTSSLPYASIHNEGGEITVTAKMKKFFWAKHIEAKNAGDIFNADSWKGMALMKLGAKIQIEQRQFIGDHPEVNRIIEDVLRDAGKELQEIIRNNVKQ
;
A
#
# COMPACT_ATOMS: atom_id res chain seq x y z
N MET A 1 16.66 16.55 29.13
CA MET A 1 16.05 15.92 27.95
C MET A 1 17.11 15.03 27.32
N ASP A 2 16.83 13.74 27.15
CA ASP A 2 17.70 12.87 26.34
C ASP A 2 17.36 13.07 24.86
N LEU A 3 18.36 13.44 24.06
CA LEU A 3 18.19 13.69 22.63
C LEU A 3 17.73 12.43 21.90
N SER A 4 18.21 11.27 22.33
CA SER A 4 17.86 9.99 21.71
C SER A 4 16.38 9.69 21.91
N GLN A 5 15.88 9.83 23.15
CA GLN A 5 14.46 9.67 23.45
C GLN A 5 13.58 10.70 22.71
N TRP A 6 14.05 11.94 22.57
CA TRP A 6 13.31 12.97 21.83
C TRP A 6 13.18 12.64 20.34
N VAL A 7 14.26 12.22 19.69
CA VAL A 7 14.22 11.76 18.29
C VAL A 7 13.31 10.54 18.13
N GLN A 8 13.33 9.59 19.07
CA GLN A 8 12.44 8.43 19.04
C GLN A 8 10.96 8.82 19.15
N ASN A 9 10.64 9.85 19.94
CA ASN A 9 9.27 10.36 20.04
C ASN A 9 8.82 10.97 18.70
N ILE A 10 9.66 11.79 18.05
CA ILE A 10 9.37 12.33 16.72
C ILE A 10 9.13 11.20 15.70
N LEU A 11 10.00 10.19 15.66
CA LEU A 11 9.83 9.05 14.76
C LEU A 11 8.53 8.28 15.04
N LYS A 12 8.10 8.21 16.29
CA LYS A 12 6.83 7.60 16.69
C LYS A 12 5.65 8.40 16.16
N ASP A 13 5.68 9.71 16.29
CA ASP A 13 4.60 10.60 15.84
C ASP A 13 4.50 10.58 14.31
N VAL A 14 5.64 10.76 13.61
CA VAL A 14 5.72 10.62 12.15
C VAL A 14 5.20 9.24 11.70
N LYS A 15 5.59 8.16 12.39
CA LYS A 15 5.10 6.82 12.04
C LYS A 15 3.59 6.73 12.16
N VAL A 16 2.99 7.23 13.24
CA VAL A 16 1.55 7.17 13.46
C VAL A 16 0.81 7.93 12.35
N ASP A 17 1.24 9.16 12.07
CA ASP A 17 0.59 10.02 11.07
C ASP A 17 0.73 9.44 9.66
N LEU A 18 1.92 8.98 9.27
CA LEU A 18 2.13 8.34 7.98
C LEU A 18 1.38 7.03 7.84
N THR A 19 1.26 6.25 8.92
CA THR A 19 0.49 5.00 8.89
C THR A 19 -0.98 5.28 8.64
N ASP A 20 -1.56 6.28 9.32
CA ASP A 20 -2.95 6.69 9.11
C ASP A 20 -3.16 7.25 7.69
N GLU A 21 -2.24 8.10 7.21
CA GLU A 21 -2.37 8.69 5.87
C GLU A 21 -2.22 7.67 4.73
N PHE A 22 -1.32 6.69 4.85
CA PHE A 22 -1.23 5.59 3.90
C PHE A 22 -2.44 4.65 3.97
N ASP A 23 -3.03 4.47 5.14
CA ASP A 23 -4.26 3.70 5.30
C ASP A 23 -5.45 4.38 4.60
N ARG A 24 -5.59 5.70 4.75
CA ARG A 24 -6.59 6.53 4.06
C ARG A 24 -6.50 6.50 2.54
N ASN A 25 -5.32 6.21 1.97
CA ASN A 25 -5.17 6.04 0.51
C ASN A 25 -6.09 4.93 -0.05
N PHE A 26 -6.37 3.89 0.73
CA PHE A 26 -7.31 2.83 0.34
C PHE A 26 -8.76 3.32 0.27
N GLU A 27 -9.13 4.27 1.13
CA GLU A 27 -10.45 4.89 1.15
C GLU A 27 -10.59 5.90 0.00
N ARG A 28 -9.54 6.69 -0.24
CA ARG A 28 -9.43 7.63 -1.37
C ARG A 28 -9.38 6.92 -2.73
N LYS A 29 -8.96 5.65 -2.75
CA LYS A 29 -8.71 4.84 -3.95
C LYS A 29 -7.63 5.46 -4.84
N GLY A 30 -6.60 5.97 -4.20
CA GLY A 30 -5.52 6.72 -4.82
C GLY A 30 -4.39 6.98 -3.84
N PHE A 31 -3.22 7.29 -4.37
CA PHE A 31 -2.08 7.74 -3.60
C PHE A 31 -2.17 9.25 -3.42
N PHE A 32 -2.68 9.70 -2.27
CA PHE A 32 -2.99 11.11 -2.02
C PHE A 32 -3.93 11.70 -3.10
N ASP A 33 -3.43 12.59 -3.96
CA ASP A 33 -4.13 13.22 -5.07
C ASP A 33 -4.14 12.36 -6.35
N GLN A 34 -3.30 11.33 -6.42
CA GLN A 34 -3.15 10.48 -7.60
C GLN A 34 -4.08 9.26 -7.55
N LYS A 35 -5.23 9.35 -8.24
CA LYS A 35 -6.20 8.23 -8.31
C LYS A 35 -5.62 7.00 -8.99
N TRP A 36 -5.92 5.82 -8.44
CA TRP A 36 -5.52 4.55 -9.04
C TRP A 36 -6.25 4.30 -10.37
N LYS A 37 -5.50 3.74 -11.32
CA LYS A 37 -6.05 3.28 -12.60
C LYS A 37 -7.14 2.24 -12.35
N GLN A 38 -8.32 2.54 -12.88
CA GLN A 38 -9.48 1.65 -12.82
C GLN A 38 -9.22 0.38 -13.63
N THR A 39 -9.85 -0.72 -13.21
CA THR A 39 -9.77 -1.98 -13.96
C THR A 39 -10.80 -1.97 -15.08
N LYS A 40 -10.44 -2.59 -16.21
CA LYS A 40 -11.36 -2.79 -17.34
C LYS A 40 -12.53 -3.71 -16.98
N ILE A 41 -12.32 -4.58 -16.00
CA ILE A 41 -13.32 -5.51 -15.49
C ILE A 41 -14.06 -4.83 -14.32
N PRO A 42 -15.39 -4.69 -14.38
CA PRO A 42 -16.14 -4.12 -13.27
C PRO A 42 -16.02 -5.02 -12.04
N ASN A 43 -15.63 -4.43 -10.91
CA ASN A 43 -15.63 -5.16 -9.65
C ASN A 43 -17.06 -5.21 -9.11
N ARG A 44 -17.62 -6.41 -8.98
CA ARG A 44 -18.99 -6.62 -8.48
C ARG A 44 -19.07 -6.58 -6.95
N ILE A 45 -17.93 -6.74 -6.26
CA ILE A 45 -17.87 -6.85 -4.80
C ILE A 45 -16.76 -5.94 -4.26
N GLY A 46 -17.13 -4.99 -3.42
CA GLY A 46 -16.21 -4.02 -2.84
C GLY A 46 -15.61 -3.08 -3.89
N SER A 47 -14.51 -2.42 -3.55
CA SER A 47 -13.85 -1.45 -4.44
C SER A 47 -12.43 -1.87 -4.80
N LEU A 48 -11.81 -1.15 -5.75
CA LEU A 48 -10.44 -1.43 -6.19
C LEU A 48 -9.47 -1.45 -4.99
N MET A 49 -8.63 -2.49 -4.90
CA MET A 49 -7.72 -2.77 -3.76
C MET A 49 -8.41 -3.02 -2.41
N MET A 50 -9.73 -2.89 -2.35
CA MET A 50 -10.56 -2.99 -1.14
C MET A 50 -11.73 -3.95 -1.37
N ARG A 51 -11.47 -5.07 -2.05
CA ARG A 51 -12.45 -6.15 -2.20
C ARG A 51 -12.61 -6.97 -0.92
N SER A 52 -11.49 -7.41 -0.32
CA SER A 52 -11.47 -8.09 0.98
C SER A 52 -10.85 -7.25 2.10
N GLY A 53 -10.13 -6.18 1.77
CA GLY A 53 -9.37 -5.38 2.75
C GLY A 53 -8.07 -6.02 3.23
N ASN A 54 -7.75 -7.26 2.81
CA ASN A 54 -6.56 -7.97 3.27
C ASN A 54 -5.26 -7.18 3.01
N LEU A 55 -5.15 -6.50 1.88
CA LEU A 55 -3.95 -5.72 1.56
C LEU A 55 -3.76 -4.54 2.52
N ARG A 56 -4.81 -3.73 2.74
CA ARG A 56 -4.83 -2.66 3.73
C ARG A 56 -4.41 -3.18 5.10
N ASN A 57 -5.05 -4.26 5.56
CA ASN A 57 -4.80 -4.85 6.87
C ASN A 57 -3.43 -5.56 7.00
N SER A 58 -2.76 -5.85 5.87
CA SER A 58 -1.45 -6.50 5.89
C SER A 58 -0.29 -5.54 6.13
N ILE A 59 -0.53 -4.24 5.99
CA ILE A 59 0.49 -3.21 6.11
C ILE A 59 0.83 -3.02 7.57
N ASN A 60 2.12 -3.06 7.87
CA ASN A 60 2.66 -2.87 9.20
C ASN A 60 3.78 -1.83 9.15
N SER A 61 3.81 -0.94 10.14
CA SER A 61 4.88 0.04 10.31
C SER A 61 5.62 -0.20 11.63
N ARG A 62 6.95 -0.15 11.57
CA ARG A 62 7.82 -0.30 12.74
C ARG A 62 8.99 0.68 12.68
N ILE A 63 9.51 1.04 13.85
CA ILE A 63 10.73 1.84 13.97
C ILE A 63 11.87 0.87 14.21
N GLU A 64 12.95 1.02 13.45
CA GLU A 64 14.17 0.24 13.62
C GLU A 64 15.36 1.19 13.65
N GLY A 65 15.83 1.53 14.86
CA GLY A 65 16.86 2.56 15.02
C GLY A 65 16.33 3.94 14.67
N ASP A 66 16.84 4.51 13.57
CA ASP A 66 16.56 5.86 13.07
C ASP A 66 15.62 5.90 11.85
N ARG A 67 15.07 4.74 11.46
CA ARG A 67 14.20 4.61 10.27
C ARG A 67 12.83 4.04 10.60
N ILE A 68 11.84 4.51 9.85
CA ILE A 68 10.49 3.97 9.82
C ILE A 68 10.41 2.99 8.65
N ILE A 69 10.05 1.74 8.93
CA ILE A 69 9.95 0.68 7.93
C ILE A 69 8.48 0.29 7.79
N PHE A 70 7.98 0.39 6.55
CA PHE A 70 6.69 -0.14 6.16
C PHE A 70 6.87 -1.50 5.47
N THR A 71 6.08 -2.48 5.90
CA THR A 71 6.12 -3.86 5.39
C THR A 71 4.72 -4.37 5.12
N SER A 72 4.60 -5.42 4.30
CA SER A 72 3.36 -6.17 4.14
C SER A 72 3.64 -7.66 4.28
N SER A 73 2.71 -8.38 4.92
CA SER A 73 2.75 -9.85 5.00
C SER A 73 2.34 -10.54 3.69
N LEU A 74 1.85 -9.78 2.69
CA LEU A 74 1.35 -10.34 1.44
C LEU A 74 2.40 -10.24 0.33
N PRO A 75 2.72 -11.36 -0.35
CA PRO A 75 3.79 -11.39 -1.35
C PRO A 75 3.47 -10.56 -2.61
N TYR A 76 2.19 -10.25 -2.85
CA TYR A 76 1.77 -9.44 -3.98
C TYR A 76 1.72 -7.94 -3.68
N ALA A 77 1.97 -7.52 -2.44
CA ALA A 77 1.84 -6.11 -2.06
C ALA A 77 2.80 -5.20 -2.84
N SER A 78 4.06 -5.62 -3.00
CA SER A 78 5.08 -4.86 -3.72
C SER A 78 4.71 -4.62 -5.18
N ILE A 79 4.35 -5.68 -5.92
CA ILE A 79 3.98 -5.55 -7.34
C ILE A 79 2.71 -4.73 -7.56
N HIS A 80 1.81 -4.68 -6.56
CA HIS A 80 0.68 -3.75 -6.62
C HIS A 80 1.10 -2.30 -6.36
N ASN A 81 2.02 -2.06 -5.42
CA ASN A 81 2.50 -0.72 -5.07
C ASN A 81 3.36 -0.09 -6.17
N GLU A 82 4.27 -0.88 -6.74
CA GLU A 82 5.27 -0.45 -7.72
C GLU A 82 4.79 -0.65 -9.17
N GLY A 83 3.81 -1.54 -9.38
CA GLY A 83 3.49 -2.06 -10.70
C GLY A 83 4.54 -3.06 -11.18
N GLY A 84 4.41 -3.51 -12.42
CA GLY A 84 5.42 -4.34 -13.06
C GLY A 84 4.85 -5.43 -13.96
N GLU A 85 5.66 -6.43 -14.25
CA GLU A 85 5.34 -7.50 -15.20
C GLU A 85 5.42 -8.87 -14.54
N ILE A 86 4.43 -9.73 -14.82
CA ILE A 86 4.46 -11.14 -14.43
C ILE A 86 4.56 -12.00 -15.68
N THR A 87 5.50 -12.94 -15.69
CA THR A 87 5.65 -13.90 -16.79
C THR A 87 4.73 -15.10 -16.57
N VAL A 88 3.92 -15.43 -17.58
CA VAL A 88 2.98 -16.56 -17.54
C VAL A 88 3.74 -17.88 -17.52
N THR A 89 3.57 -18.62 -16.42
CA THR A 89 4.17 -19.95 -16.23
C THR A 89 3.18 -21.07 -16.56
N ALA A 90 3.69 -22.28 -16.80
CA ALA A 90 2.84 -23.46 -17.02
C ALA A 90 1.94 -23.76 -15.81
N LYS A 91 2.46 -23.54 -14.59
CA LYS A 91 1.70 -23.70 -13.34
C LYS A 91 0.53 -22.72 -13.27
N MET A 92 0.75 -21.45 -13.66
CA MET A 92 -0.32 -20.45 -13.74
C MET A 92 -1.40 -20.86 -14.74
N LYS A 93 -1.03 -21.35 -15.94
CA LYS A 93 -2.02 -21.82 -16.92
C LYS A 93 -2.88 -22.96 -16.39
N LYS A 94 -2.29 -23.93 -15.70
CA LYS A 94 -3.05 -25.02 -15.04
C LYS A 94 -4.02 -24.47 -14.00
N PHE A 95 -3.56 -23.52 -13.18
CA PHE A 95 -4.40 -22.84 -12.19
C PHE A 95 -5.56 -22.08 -12.84
N PHE A 96 -5.32 -21.34 -13.93
CA PHE A 96 -6.37 -20.62 -14.66
C PHE A 96 -7.43 -21.56 -15.24
N TRP A 97 -7.02 -22.73 -15.76
CA TRP A 97 -7.97 -23.76 -16.21
C TRP A 97 -8.83 -24.31 -15.06
N ALA A 98 -8.23 -24.60 -13.90
CA ALA A 98 -8.97 -25.03 -12.72
C ALA A 98 -9.99 -23.97 -12.29
N LYS A 99 -9.59 -22.69 -12.26
CA LYS A 99 -10.49 -21.58 -11.91
C LYS A 99 -11.60 -21.33 -12.93
N HIS A 100 -11.34 -21.55 -14.22
CA HIS A 100 -12.39 -21.53 -15.25
C HIS A 100 -13.45 -22.59 -15.00
N ILE A 101 -13.05 -23.83 -14.68
CA ILE A 101 -13.98 -24.93 -14.41
C ILE A 101 -14.79 -24.64 -13.13
N GLU A 102 -14.12 -24.18 -12.07
CA GLU A 102 -14.77 -23.79 -10.80
C GLU A 102 -15.84 -22.71 -11.02
N ALA A 103 -15.49 -21.62 -11.71
CA ALA A 103 -16.42 -20.53 -12.00
C ALA A 103 -17.58 -20.99 -12.90
N LYS A 104 -17.31 -21.84 -13.90
CA LYS A 104 -18.34 -22.41 -14.78
C LYS A 104 -19.33 -23.28 -13.99
N ASN A 105 -18.84 -24.12 -13.09
CA ASN A 105 -19.68 -24.97 -12.24
C ASN A 105 -20.52 -24.14 -11.25
N ALA A 106 -20.00 -23.00 -10.80
CA ALA A 106 -20.72 -22.04 -9.96
C ALA A 106 -21.71 -21.16 -10.74
N GLY A 107 -21.82 -21.32 -12.07
CA GLY A 107 -22.69 -20.49 -12.92
C GLY A 107 -22.17 -19.06 -13.17
N ASP A 108 -20.93 -18.74 -12.77
CA ASP A 108 -20.31 -17.43 -12.99
C ASP A 108 -19.61 -17.38 -14.34
N ILE A 109 -20.43 -17.25 -15.39
CA ILE A 109 -19.98 -17.25 -16.79
C ILE A 109 -18.95 -16.15 -17.05
N PHE A 110 -19.12 -14.97 -16.46
CA PHE A 110 -18.23 -13.83 -16.67
C PHE A 110 -16.81 -14.09 -16.16
N ASN A 111 -16.68 -14.63 -14.94
CA ASN A 111 -15.37 -14.99 -14.41
C ASN A 111 -14.80 -16.22 -15.13
N ALA A 112 -15.63 -17.18 -15.55
CA ALA A 112 -15.20 -18.32 -16.33
C ALA A 112 -14.50 -17.88 -17.63
N ASP A 113 -15.12 -16.99 -18.41
CA ASP A 113 -14.53 -16.49 -19.67
C ASP A 113 -13.23 -15.72 -19.43
N SER A 114 -13.16 -14.93 -18.36
CA SER A 114 -11.94 -14.21 -17.96
C SER A 114 -10.79 -15.18 -17.66
N TRP A 115 -11.05 -16.24 -16.89
CA TRP A 115 -10.06 -17.27 -16.58
C TRP A 115 -9.62 -18.06 -17.82
N LYS A 116 -10.57 -18.37 -18.72
CA LYS A 116 -10.27 -19.04 -19.99
C LYS A 116 -9.33 -18.20 -20.86
N GLY A 117 -9.56 -16.90 -20.94
CA GLY A 117 -8.66 -15.97 -21.65
C GLY A 117 -7.22 -16.03 -21.12
N MET A 118 -7.05 -16.01 -19.80
CA MET A 118 -5.72 -16.14 -19.17
C MET A 118 -5.10 -17.52 -19.41
N ALA A 119 -5.91 -18.58 -19.36
CA ALA A 119 -5.46 -19.96 -19.57
C ALA A 119 -4.96 -20.22 -21.01
N LEU A 120 -5.45 -19.45 -21.98
CA LEU A 120 -5.07 -19.55 -23.39
C LEU A 120 -3.82 -18.72 -23.74
N MET A 121 -3.31 -17.89 -22.83
CA MET A 121 -2.09 -17.11 -23.06
C MET A 121 -0.89 -18.01 -23.41
N LYS A 122 0.02 -17.50 -24.24
CA LYS A 122 1.28 -18.19 -24.55
C LYS A 122 2.13 -18.31 -23.29
N LEU A 123 2.82 -19.44 -23.13
CA LEU A 123 3.81 -19.61 -22.07
C LEU A 123 4.92 -18.55 -22.27
N GLY A 124 5.35 -17.88 -21.20
CA GLY A 124 6.31 -16.79 -21.28
C GLY A 124 5.72 -15.43 -21.68
N ALA A 125 4.41 -15.35 -21.96
CA ALA A 125 3.76 -14.07 -22.17
C ALA A 125 3.84 -13.21 -20.91
N LYS A 126 3.93 -11.89 -21.08
CA LYS A 126 4.02 -10.94 -19.97
C LYS A 126 2.65 -10.34 -19.67
N ILE A 127 2.26 -10.34 -18.41
CA ILE A 127 1.07 -9.67 -17.89
C ILE A 127 1.52 -8.37 -17.24
N GLN A 128 1.01 -7.25 -17.72
CA GLN A 128 1.23 -5.93 -17.12
C GLN A 128 0.35 -5.75 -15.89
N ILE A 129 0.96 -5.42 -14.77
CA ILE A 129 0.29 -5.05 -13.53
C ILE A 129 0.42 -3.54 -13.39
N GLU A 130 -0.72 -2.85 -13.49
CA GLU A 130 -0.79 -1.41 -13.28
C GLU A 130 -0.39 -1.05 -11.84
N GLN A 131 0.49 -0.05 -11.73
CA GLN A 131 0.90 0.54 -10.47
C GLN A 131 -0.31 1.14 -9.72
N ARG A 132 -0.43 0.78 -8.44
CA ARG A 132 -1.43 1.29 -7.51
C ARG A 132 -0.72 1.58 -6.20
N GLN A 133 0.04 2.66 -6.20
CA GLN A 133 0.85 3.06 -5.08
C GLN A 133 -0.05 3.36 -3.87
N PHE A 134 0.25 2.75 -2.73
CA PHE A 134 -0.42 3.02 -1.45
C PHE A 134 0.58 3.48 -0.40
N ILE A 135 1.86 3.16 -0.56
CA ILE A 135 2.99 3.60 0.27
C ILE A 135 4.13 4.06 -0.63
N GLY A 136 4.82 5.12 -0.23
CA GLY A 136 6.05 5.57 -0.86
C GLY A 136 6.27 7.05 -0.69
N ASP A 137 7.15 7.62 -1.50
CA ASP A 137 7.48 9.04 -1.48
C ASP A 137 6.39 9.90 -2.13
N HIS A 138 6.09 11.04 -1.53
CA HIS A 138 5.10 12.01 -2.01
C HIS A 138 5.31 13.38 -1.34
N PRO A 139 5.00 14.52 -1.99
CA PRO A 139 5.02 15.83 -1.33
C PRO A 139 4.21 15.89 -0.04
N GLU A 140 3.08 15.19 0.03
CA GLU A 140 2.27 15.10 1.25
C GLU A 140 2.98 14.37 2.39
N VAL A 141 3.84 13.38 2.09
CA VAL A 141 4.66 12.71 3.10
C VAL A 141 5.64 13.69 3.73
N ASN A 142 6.30 14.50 2.91
CA ASN A 142 7.21 15.55 3.40
C ASN A 142 6.45 16.59 4.23
N ARG A 143 5.26 17.00 3.80
CA ARG A 143 4.43 17.93 4.56
C ARG A 143 4.06 17.39 5.94
N ILE A 144 3.67 16.12 6.04
CA ILE A 144 3.38 15.46 7.32
C ILE A 144 4.61 15.46 8.22
N ILE A 145 5.78 15.10 7.68
CA ILE A 145 7.05 15.12 8.43
C ILE A 145 7.37 16.54 8.92
N GLU A 146 7.25 17.54 8.05
CA GLU A 146 7.49 18.95 8.41
C GLU A 146 6.54 19.43 9.50
N ASP A 147 5.26 19.04 9.47
CA ASP A 147 4.28 19.42 10.47
C ASP A 147 4.61 18.81 11.84
N VAL A 148 4.98 17.52 11.90
CA VAL A 148 5.43 16.89 13.15
C VAL A 148 6.71 17.55 13.68
N LEU A 149 7.69 17.83 12.81
CA LEU A 149 8.92 18.51 13.22
C LEU A 149 8.67 19.93 13.73
N ARG A 150 7.72 20.66 13.12
CA ARG A 150 7.32 22.00 13.54
C ARG A 150 6.76 21.98 14.94
N ASP A 151 5.90 21.01 15.25
CA ASP A 151 5.29 20.88 16.57
C ASP A 151 6.32 20.45 17.63
N ALA A 152 7.16 19.47 17.33
CA ALA A 152 8.28 19.10 18.20
C ALA A 152 9.26 20.28 18.43
N GLY A 153 9.46 21.13 17.42
CA GLY A 153 10.28 22.34 17.53
C GLY A 153 9.70 23.38 18.48
N LYS A 154 8.37 23.55 18.53
CA LYS A 154 7.70 24.46 19.49
C LYS A 154 7.91 23.98 20.93
N GLU A 155 7.75 22.68 21.18
CA GLU A 155 8.00 22.09 22.51
C GLU A 155 9.44 22.35 22.97
N LEU A 156 10.40 22.15 22.06
CA LEU A 156 11.81 22.43 22.34
C LEU A 156 12.06 23.91 22.66
N GLN A 157 11.44 24.83 21.90
CA GLN A 157 11.53 26.26 22.15
C GLN A 157 10.97 26.65 23.53
N GLU A 158 9.85 26.07 23.95
CA GLU A 158 9.27 26.31 25.28
C GLU A 158 10.18 25.82 26.41
N ILE A 159 10.76 24.62 26.25
CA ILE A 159 11.73 24.06 27.21
C ILE A 159 12.94 24.99 27.34
N ILE A 160 13.51 25.44 26.23
CA ILE A 160 14.66 26.36 26.24
C ILE A 160 14.28 27.68 26.92
N ARG A 161 13.14 28.27 26.54
CA ARG A 161 12.66 29.54 27.13
C ARG A 161 12.47 29.43 28.65
N ASN A 162 11.94 28.32 29.15
CA ASN A 162 11.72 28.12 30.58
C ASN A 162 13.03 27.98 31.36
N ASN A 163 14.07 27.40 30.76
CA ASN A 163 15.39 27.26 31.38
C ASN A 163 16.26 28.53 31.30
N VAL A 164 15.90 29.50 30.44
CA VAL A 164 16.61 30.78 30.27
C VAL A 164 16.11 31.87 31.24
N LYS A 165 14.97 31.67 31.91
CA LYS A 165 14.47 32.62 32.91
C LYS A 165 15.37 32.59 34.16
N GLN A 166 16.02 33.72 34.44
CA GLN A 166 16.62 34.04 35.75
C GLN A 166 15.54 34.32 36.78
#